data_AF-D2RWW2-F1
#
_entry.id   AF-D2RWW2-F1
#
_cell.length_a   1.000
_cell.length_b   1.000
_cell.length_c   1.000
_cell.angle_alpha   90.00
_cell.angle_beta   90.00
_cell.angle_gamma   90.00
#
_symmetry.space_group_name_H-M   'P 1'
#
loop_
_entity.id
_entity.type
_entity.pdbx_description
1 polymer ?
#
loop_
_entity_poly.entity_id
_entity_poly.type
_entity_poly.pdbx_seq_one_letter_code
_entity_poly.pdbx_strand_id
1 'polypeptide(L)'
;MSNKNDSNDGVARRSVLAAGGATTLGVLVGGVGAANGSAVTRQDEGGETADSSRDVTVRQEPGNAFYWVLPGERQLSPQVFGTPDDPRRGSDLLESRIEQAKGFPEPLDEAIPQLLEDLPPLVAAPEDAREPIEDDESGGIARERFTEPTLYSDEAEVTSGSFEVTYGDRQPYDLPGEPGDTTDAVDIDAQFTDPAGNEYEIDHDHVVQPPIPGYETGGGVLSGSWLHGITGTGSPLFPRVYTYGASWGVGDVRINGEVATEDGFRVIHFMTTQTVRDERYRMAVDEEMPLAPDGTIAGQVHHTHGVVLPIRPTPEGPVYDPVPTAMELPNGETQPFIHAMWEQDEIVEGPFDDWEFPGQADGEASDAEESAGGDADFQLVGEASAWQGAAPEAIAGAENPTLQLEAGTEYTLVWENGDGLQHNFAIVDANGEDLLASELVGDQGATQTVTFTASKEMSEYYCQVHPQSMRGGIEIGG
;
A
#
# COMPACT_ATOMS: atom_id res chain seq x y z
N MET A 1 -43.76 -60.10 12.96
CA MET A 1 -43.46 -61.25 12.08
C MET A 1 -42.66 -60.67 10.92
N SER A 2 -41.40 -61.03 10.67
CA SER A 2 -40.59 -62.15 11.21
C SER A 2 -39.46 -61.70 12.15
N ASN A 3 -38.94 -62.65 12.92
CA ASN A 3 -37.80 -62.49 13.85
C ASN A 3 -36.52 -63.13 13.26
N LYS A 4 -35.41 -62.90 13.99
CA LYS A 4 -34.16 -63.68 14.10
C LYS A 4 -32.97 -63.16 13.28
N ASN A 5 -31.75 -63.11 13.81
CA ASN A 5 -31.29 -63.45 15.18
C ASN A 5 -29.98 -62.72 15.52
N ASP A 6 -29.72 -62.55 16.83
CA ASP A 6 -28.43 -62.65 17.54
C ASP A 6 -27.24 -61.75 17.12
N SER A 7 -26.47 -61.14 18.04
CA SER A 7 -26.49 -61.21 19.51
C SER A 7 -25.66 -60.08 20.15
N ASN A 8 -25.96 -59.78 21.43
CA ASN A 8 -25.07 -59.48 22.58
C ASN A 8 -23.57 -59.14 22.32
N ASP A 9 -22.91 -58.24 23.05
CA ASP A 9 -23.12 -57.58 24.37
C ASP A 9 -22.45 -56.18 24.32
N GLY A 10 -22.69 -55.19 25.18
CA GLY A 10 -23.16 -55.23 26.56
C GLY A 10 -22.23 -54.44 27.50
N VAL A 11 -22.07 -53.14 27.22
CA VAL A 11 -21.94 -52.02 28.19
C VAL A 11 -21.25 -52.27 29.55
N ALA A 12 -20.19 -51.50 29.85
CA ALA A 12 -20.11 -50.74 31.12
C ALA A 12 -19.00 -49.67 31.16
N ARG A 13 -19.34 -48.49 31.68
CA ARG A 13 -18.42 -47.42 32.09
C ARG A 13 -17.82 -47.73 33.48
N ARG A 14 -16.59 -47.26 33.79
CA ARG A 14 -16.35 -46.26 34.87
C ARG A 14 -14.87 -45.92 35.18
N SER A 15 -14.67 -44.61 35.38
CA SER A 15 -13.80 -43.92 36.36
C SER A 15 -12.28 -44.13 36.40
N VAL A 16 -11.57 -43.05 36.04
CA VAL A 16 -10.68 -42.23 36.90
C VAL A 16 -9.75 -42.97 37.88
N LEU A 17 -8.45 -42.77 37.68
CA LEU A 17 -7.51 -42.46 38.77
C LEU A 17 -6.35 -41.59 38.24
N ALA A 18 -5.89 -40.66 39.07
CA ALA A 18 -4.90 -39.65 38.72
C ALA A 18 -3.54 -39.95 39.40
N ALA A 19 -2.59 -39.04 39.14
CA ALA A 19 -1.33 -38.82 39.85
C ALA A 19 -0.14 -39.76 39.56
N GLY A 20 0.85 -39.18 38.88
CA GLY A 20 2.13 -38.87 39.53
C GLY A 20 3.26 -39.90 39.40
N GLY A 21 4.45 -39.42 39.03
CA GLY A 21 5.67 -40.23 39.07
C GLY A 21 6.70 -39.85 38.02
N ALA A 22 7.36 -38.70 38.18
CA ALA A 22 8.59 -38.42 37.45
C ALA A 22 9.74 -39.25 38.03
N THR A 23 10.43 -40.03 37.20
CA THR A 23 11.79 -40.52 37.47
C THR A 23 12.59 -40.60 36.18
N THR A 24 13.57 -39.72 36.06
CA THR A 24 14.60 -39.72 35.02
C THR A 24 15.68 -40.77 35.30
N LEU A 25 16.11 -41.50 34.27
CA LEU A 25 17.45 -42.12 34.20
C LEU A 25 17.74 -42.53 32.74
N GLY A 26 18.82 -41.99 32.16
CA GLY A 26 19.37 -42.47 30.87
C GLY A 26 20.15 -43.80 31.05
N VAL A 27 20.89 -44.32 30.07
CA VAL A 27 21.74 -43.66 29.06
C VAL A 27 22.19 -44.69 28.00
N LEU A 28 22.16 -44.34 26.69
CA LEU A 28 22.88 -44.95 25.52
C LEU A 28 22.64 -46.46 25.22
N VAL A 29 22.76 -47.03 24.02
CA VAL A 29 23.28 -46.69 22.65
C VAL A 29 22.24 -47.26 21.64
N GLY A 30 21.99 -46.79 20.41
CA GLY A 30 22.59 -45.75 19.56
C GLY A 30 22.81 -46.28 18.12
N GLY A 31 22.28 -45.62 17.07
CA GLY A 31 22.26 -46.15 15.69
C GLY A 31 21.91 -45.10 14.62
N VAL A 32 22.92 -44.75 13.82
CA VAL A 32 23.00 -43.73 12.74
C VAL A 32 21.82 -43.72 11.75
N GLY A 33 21.33 -42.53 11.37
CA GLY A 33 20.50 -42.35 10.16
C GLY A 33 19.99 -40.92 9.87
N ALA A 34 20.60 -40.26 8.88
CA ALA A 34 20.16 -39.05 8.16
C ALA A 34 19.96 -37.73 8.96
N ALA A 35 20.45 -36.63 8.39
CA ALA A 35 20.36 -35.29 8.96
C ALA A 35 19.31 -34.43 8.23
N ASN A 36 18.46 -33.76 9.00
CA ASN A 36 17.77 -32.53 8.61
C ASN A 36 18.14 -31.48 9.68
N GLY A 37 18.79 -30.40 9.27
CA GLY A 37 19.24 -29.35 10.19
C GLY A 37 18.07 -28.47 10.62
N SER A 38 17.60 -28.62 11.85
CA SER A 38 16.60 -27.74 12.46
C SER A 38 17.23 -26.58 13.23
N ALA A 39 16.52 -25.46 13.24
CA ALA A 39 16.56 -24.33 14.18
C ALA A 39 17.74 -24.28 15.19
N VAL A 40 18.59 -23.26 15.04
CA VAL A 40 19.49 -22.84 16.11
C VAL A 40 18.70 -22.00 17.12
N THR A 41 18.13 -22.65 18.14
CA THR A 41 17.70 -21.97 19.36
C THR A 41 18.92 -21.69 20.23
N ARG A 42 19.39 -20.44 20.24
CA ARG A 42 20.31 -19.95 21.28
C ARG A 42 19.44 -19.56 22.49
N GLN A 43 19.51 -20.37 23.55
CA GLN A 43 18.97 -19.97 24.85
C GLN A 43 19.94 -18.99 25.49
N ASP A 44 19.53 -17.73 25.63
CA ASP A 44 20.14 -16.82 26.59
C ASP A 44 19.33 -16.85 27.90
N GLU A 45 19.93 -17.37 28.97
CA GLU A 45 19.34 -17.42 30.31
C GLU A 45 19.55 -16.07 31.01
N GLY A 46 18.65 -15.12 30.78
CA GLY A 46 18.68 -13.80 31.40
C GLY A 46 17.30 -13.14 31.36
N GLY A 47 16.47 -13.45 32.36
CA GLY A 47 15.07 -13.01 32.38
C GLY A 47 14.88 -11.53 32.76
N GLU A 48 15.06 -10.66 31.79
CA GLU A 48 14.18 -9.49 31.62
C GLU A 48 13.08 -9.92 30.63
N THR A 49 11.83 -9.53 30.87
CA THR A 49 10.79 -9.65 29.84
C THR A 49 11.24 -8.79 28.67
N ALA A 50 11.50 -9.41 27.52
CA ALA A 50 11.84 -8.67 26.30
C ALA A 50 10.83 -7.54 26.11
N ASP A 51 11.32 -6.32 25.98
CA ASP A 51 10.46 -5.16 25.94
C ASP A 51 9.53 -5.29 24.73
N SER A 52 8.23 -5.40 25.00
CA SER A 52 7.22 -5.43 23.95
C SER A 52 6.90 -4.04 23.46
N SER A 53 7.33 -2.98 24.16
CA SER A 53 7.24 -1.64 23.61
C SER A 53 8.19 -1.49 22.45
N ARG A 54 7.65 -1.04 21.31
CA ARG A 54 8.42 -0.67 20.13
C ARG A 54 7.94 0.68 19.66
N ASP A 55 8.89 1.57 19.45
CA ASP A 55 8.68 2.80 18.72
C ASP A 55 9.24 2.58 17.30
N VAL A 56 8.46 3.00 16.31
CA VAL A 56 8.89 3.07 14.91
C VAL A 56 8.57 4.48 14.44
N THR A 57 9.60 5.27 14.15
CA THR A 57 9.48 6.65 13.68
C THR A 57 9.82 6.70 12.20
N VAL A 58 8.91 7.25 11.40
CA VAL A 58 9.01 7.27 9.93
C VAL A 58 8.65 8.67 9.44
N ARG A 59 9.36 9.18 8.43
CA ARG A 59 9.10 10.51 7.87
C ARG A 59 9.31 10.58 6.36
N GLN A 60 8.67 11.54 5.71
CA GLN A 60 9.04 12.02 4.38
C GLN A 60 9.04 13.55 4.38
N GLU A 61 10.14 14.14 3.91
CA GLU A 61 10.28 15.60 3.75
C GLU A 61 9.50 16.12 2.51
N PRO A 62 9.09 17.40 2.48
CA PRO A 62 8.43 17.98 1.31
C PRO A 62 9.32 17.93 0.05
N GLY A 63 8.69 17.67 -1.10
CA GLY A 63 9.36 17.61 -2.41
C GLY A 63 9.71 16.20 -2.89
N ASN A 64 9.64 15.20 -2.01
CA ASN A 64 9.68 13.78 -2.37
C ASN A 64 8.36 13.32 -3.02
N ALA A 65 8.37 12.17 -3.71
CA ALA A 65 7.20 11.62 -4.37
C ALA A 65 6.02 11.41 -3.42
N PHE A 66 4.91 12.05 -3.78
CA PHE A 66 3.64 11.91 -3.09
C PHE A 66 2.52 11.75 -4.13
N TYR A 67 1.61 10.83 -3.87
CA TYR A 67 0.48 10.54 -4.75
C TYR A 67 -0.84 10.57 -3.98
N TRP A 68 -1.82 11.25 -4.57
CA TRP A 68 -3.23 11.21 -4.17
C TRP A 68 -3.93 10.10 -4.96
N VAL A 69 -4.42 9.06 -4.27
CA VAL A 69 -5.12 7.94 -4.91
C VAL A 69 -6.59 8.30 -5.16
N LEU A 70 -7.05 8.07 -6.39
CA LEU A 70 -8.40 8.31 -6.87
C LEU A 70 -9.29 7.07 -6.73
N PRO A 71 -10.63 7.22 -6.67
CA PRO A 71 -11.54 6.08 -6.61
C PRO A 71 -11.59 5.31 -7.93
N GLY A 72 -11.39 3.99 -7.87
CA GLY A 72 -11.40 3.13 -9.06
C GLY A 72 -11.50 1.64 -8.76
N GLU A 73 -11.54 0.84 -9.83
CA GLU A 73 -11.63 -0.62 -9.76
C GLU A 73 -10.37 -1.24 -9.11
N ARG A 74 -10.47 -2.49 -8.64
CA ARG A 74 -9.35 -3.22 -8.03
C ARG A 74 -9.24 -4.64 -8.57
N GLN A 75 -8.08 -5.01 -9.12
CA GLN A 75 -7.78 -6.41 -9.47
C GLN A 75 -7.76 -7.31 -8.23
N LEU A 76 -8.38 -8.49 -8.31
CA LEU A 76 -8.51 -9.41 -7.17
C LEU A 76 -7.49 -10.56 -7.25
N SER A 77 -6.70 -10.70 -6.18
CA SER A 77 -5.80 -11.84 -5.96
C SER A 77 -6.57 -13.18 -5.93
N PRO A 78 -6.25 -14.14 -6.80
CA PRO A 78 -6.83 -15.49 -6.72
C PRO A 78 -6.54 -16.23 -5.42
N GLN A 79 -5.41 -15.98 -4.77
CA GLN A 79 -5.04 -16.54 -3.46
C GLN A 79 -5.97 -16.06 -2.34
N VAL A 80 -6.38 -14.78 -2.39
CA VAL A 80 -7.23 -14.15 -1.38
C VAL A 80 -8.73 -14.36 -1.67
N PHE A 81 -9.14 -14.17 -2.92
CA PHE A 81 -10.54 -14.09 -3.37
C PHE A 81 -11.03 -15.30 -4.17
N GLY A 82 -10.16 -16.27 -4.46
CA GLY A 82 -10.52 -17.48 -5.20
C GLY A 82 -10.60 -17.26 -6.71
N THR A 83 -11.45 -18.04 -7.37
CA THR A 83 -11.75 -17.87 -8.81
C THR A 83 -13.27 -17.83 -9.01
N PRO A 84 -13.78 -17.42 -10.18
CA PRO A 84 -15.23 -17.44 -10.45
C PRO A 84 -15.92 -18.80 -10.17
N ASP A 85 -15.19 -19.91 -10.28
CA ASP A 85 -15.66 -21.28 -10.00
C ASP A 85 -15.53 -21.71 -8.51
N ASP A 86 -14.69 -21.03 -7.71
CA ASP A 86 -14.43 -21.29 -6.27
C ASP A 86 -14.16 -19.95 -5.55
N PRO A 87 -15.16 -19.04 -5.45
CA PRO A 87 -14.97 -17.72 -4.88
C PRO A 87 -14.74 -17.79 -3.36
N ARG A 88 -13.97 -16.83 -2.86
CA ARG A 88 -13.59 -16.69 -1.44
C ARG A 88 -13.66 -15.23 -1.04
N ARG A 89 -13.83 -14.99 0.27
CA ARG A 89 -13.96 -13.64 0.86
C ARG A 89 -15.01 -12.77 0.17
N GLY A 90 -16.08 -13.36 -0.35
CA GLY A 90 -17.26 -12.64 -0.81
C GLY A 90 -18.41 -12.77 0.18
N SER A 91 -19.62 -12.95 -0.33
CA SER A 91 -20.89 -12.84 0.40
C SER A 91 -20.97 -13.75 1.62
N ASP A 92 -20.53 -15.00 1.50
CA ASP A 92 -20.52 -15.98 2.61
C ASP A 92 -19.63 -15.52 3.79
N LEU A 93 -18.53 -14.82 3.52
CA LEU A 93 -17.69 -14.25 4.58
C LEU A 93 -18.35 -13.00 5.17
N LEU A 94 -18.91 -12.13 4.33
CA LEU A 94 -19.61 -10.93 4.78
C LEU A 94 -20.76 -11.27 5.74
N GLU A 95 -21.66 -12.17 5.35
CA GLU A 95 -22.77 -12.63 6.20
C GLU A 95 -22.25 -13.22 7.53
N SER A 96 -21.17 -14.00 7.47
CA SER A 96 -20.53 -14.57 8.65
C SER A 96 -19.94 -13.50 9.58
N ARG A 97 -19.36 -12.42 9.06
CA ARG A 97 -18.86 -11.28 9.86
C ARG A 97 -20.00 -10.46 10.45
N ILE A 98 -21.05 -10.18 9.67
CA ILE A 98 -22.28 -9.51 10.13
C ILE A 98 -22.93 -10.30 11.28
N GLU A 99 -23.02 -11.63 11.20
CA GLU A 99 -23.58 -12.45 12.28
C GLU A 99 -22.65 -12.53 13.51
N GLN A 100 -21.33 -12.46 13.33
CA GLN A 100 -20.38 -12.31 14.45
C GLN A 100 -20.55 -10.96 15.16
N ALA A 101 -20.76 -9.87 14.41
CA ALA A 101 -20.89 -8.52 14.93
C ALA A 101 -22.11 -8.34 15.86
N LYS A 102 -23.23 -9.02 15.58
CA LYS A 102 -24.42 -9.09 16.48
C LYS A 102 -24.14 -9.73 17.85
N GLY A 103 -22.94 -10.28 18.06
CA GLY A 103 -22.47 -10.79 19.35
C GLY A 103 -21.76 -9.75 20.22
N PHE A 104 -21.56 -8.52 19.74
CA PHE A 104 -20.94 -7.44 20.51
C PHE A 104 -21.88 -6.88 21.61
N PRO A 105 -21.38 -6.03 22.52
CA PRO A 105 -22.22 -5.27 23.45
C PRO A 105 -23.00 -4.15 22.75
N GLU A 106 -24.21 -3.85 23.21
CA GLU A 106 -24.96 -2.65 22.83
C GLU A 106 -24.09 -1.39 23.00
N PRO A 107 -24.01 -0.46 22.02
CA PRO A 107 -24.79 -0.40 20.76
C PRO A 107 -24.10 -1.04 19.53
N LEU A 108 -22.93 -1.65 19.69
CA LEU A 108 -22.11 -2.16 18.57
C LEU A 108 -22.72 -3.40 17.89
N ASP A 109 -23.65 -4.10 18.56
CA ASP A 109 -24.41 -5.22 18.02
C ASP A 109 -25.42 -4.82 16.92
N GLU A 110 -25.81 -3.55 16.84
CA GLU A 110 -26.58 -2.98 15.72
C GLU A 110 -25.70 -2.18 14.76
N ALA A 111 -24.76 -1.37 15.28
CA ALA A 111 -23.94 -0.47 14.44
C ALA A 111 -22.94 -1.20 13.54
N ILE A 112 -22.25 -2.24 14.03
CA ILE A 112 -21.23 -2.93 13.23
C ILE A 112 -21.83 -3.79 12.12
N PRO A 113 -22.95 -4.52 12.31
CA PRO A 113 -23.68 -5.11 11.19
C PRO A 113 -24.02 -4.11 10.09
N GLN A 114 -24.57 -2.94 10.44
CA GLN A 114 -24.94 -1.90 9.48
C GLN A 114 -23.71 -1.36 8.74
N LEU A 115 -22.62 -1.06 9.45
CA LEU A 115 -21.36 -0.61 8.83
C LEU A 115 -20.77 -1.65 7.85
N LEU A 116 -20.90 -2.94 8.14
CA LEU A 116 -20.45 -4.00 7.22
C LEU A 116 -21.39 -4.17 6.01
N GLU A 117 -22.68 -3.89 6.15
CA GLU A 117 -23.63 -3.83 5.03
C GLU A 117 -23.36 -2.60 4.13
N ASP A 118 -23.04 -1.45 4.71
CA ASP A 118 -22.77 -0.20 3.99
C ASP A 118 -21.33 -0.11 3.42
N LEU A 119 -20.36 -0.79 4.04
CA LEU A 119 -18.96 -0.84 3.59
C LEU A 119 -18.37 -2.27 3.62
N PRO A 120 -18.87 -3.20 2.78
CA PRO A 120 -18.35 -4.57 2.69
C PRO A 120 -16.82 -4.72 2.53
N PRO A 121 -16.12 -3.84 1.76
CA PRO A 121 -14.67 -3.89 1.58
C PRO A 121 -13.82 -3.92 2.86
N LEU A 122 -14.37 -3.58 4.03
CA LEU A 122 -13.67 -3.78 5.31
C LEU A 122 -13.28 -5.25 5.57
N VAL A 123 -14.08 -6.21 5.08
CA VAL A 123 -13.86 -7.65 5.38
C VAL A 123 -14.02 -8.58 4.18
N ALA A 124 -14.66 -8.13 3.10
CA ALA A 124 -15.03 -8.97 1.96
C ALA A 124 -15.18 -8.15 0.67
N ALA A 125 -15.13 -8.84 -0.47
CA ALA A 125 -15.50 -8.32 -1.79
C ALA A 125 -16.64 -9.21 -2.33
N PRO A 126 -17.92 -8.84 -2.14
CA PRO A 126 -19.08 -9.61 -2.61
C PRO A 126 -19.00 -9.95 -4.11
N GLU A 127 -19.47 -11.14 -4.48
CA GLU A 127 -19.34 -11.67 -5.85
C GLU A 127 -20.17 -10.91 -6.89
N ASP A 128 -21.21 -10.19 -6.49
CA ASP A 128 -22.05 -9.36 -7.37
C ASP A 128 -21.43 -8.01 -7.73
N ALA A 129 -20.41 -7.57 -6.97
CA ALA A 129 -19.55 -6.43 -7.27
C ALA A 129 -18.24 -6.83 -8.00
N ARG A 130 -18.17 -8.06 -8.54
CA ARG A 130 -17.02 -8.54 -9.32
C ARG A 130 -17.34 -8.70 -10.79
N GLU A 131 -16.37 -8.38 -11.64
CA GLU A 131 -16.37 -8.70 -13.07
C GLU A 131 -15.15 -9.53 -13.46
N PRO A 132 -15.25 -10.46 -14.42
CA PRO A 132 -14.09 -11.17 -14.95
C PRO A 132 -13.17 -10.24 -15.75
N ILE A 133 -11.87 -10.48 -15.66
CA ILE A 133 -10.83 -9.80 -16.47
C ILE A 133 -10.52 -10.67 -17.70
N GLU A 134 -10.26 -10.07 -18.88
CA GLU A 134 -9.83 -10.83 -20.06
C GLU A 134 -8.34 -11.26 -19.94
N ASP A 135 -7.98 -12.42 -20.52
CA ASP A 135 -6.70 -13.12 -20.25
C ASP A 135 -5.42 -12.29 -20.56
N ASP A 136 -5.53 -11.17 -21.28
CA ASP A 136 -4.44 -10.27 -21.67
C ASP A 136 -4.31 -8.98 -20.82
N GLU A 137 -5.29 -8.62 -19.98
CA GLU A 137 -5.28 -7.35 -19.22
C GLU A 137 -4.49 -7.39 -17.88
N SER A 138 -4.13 -8.58 -17.37
CA SER A 138 -3.52 -8.75 -16.02
C SER A 138 -2.19 -9.51 -15.98
N GLY A 139 -1.55 -9.70 -17.15
CA GLY A 139 -0.48 -10.69 -17.30
C GLY A 139 -0.95 -12.15 -17.06
N GLY A 140 -2.26 -12.37 -16.92
CA GLY A 140 -2.89 -13.67 -16.67
C GLY A 140 -2.94 -14.11 -15.20
N ILE A 141 -2.62 -13.23 -14.24
CA ILE A 141 -2.68 -13.55 -12.80
C ILE A 141 -4.10 -13.33 -12.26
N ALA A 142 -4.54 -12.07 -12.19
CA ALA A 142 -5.87 -11.71 -11.72
C ALA A 142 -6.94 -12.12 -12.75
N ARG A 143 -8.05 -12.69 -12.26
CA ARG A 143 -9.16 -13.19 -13.10
C ARG A 143 -10.48 -12.48 -12.87
N GLU A 144 -10.58 -11.74 -11.78
CA GLU A 144 -11.71 -10.90 -11.43
C GLU A 144 -11.16 -9.54 -10.98
N ARG A 145 -11.93 -8.48 -11.24
CA ARG A 145 -11.77 -7.17 -10.60
C ARG A 145 -13.03 -6.87 -9.79
N PHE A 146 -12.85 -6.11 -8.72
CA PHE A 146 -13.94 -5.47 -7.97
C PHE A 146 -14.21 -4.12 -8.63
N THR A 147 -15.46 -3.87 -9.03
CA THR A 147 -15.80 -2.77 -9.96
C THR A 147 -16.45 -1.56 -9.30
N GLU A 148 -16.89 -1.67 -8.04
CA GLU A 148 -17.27 -0.50 -7.26
C GLU A 148 -16.02 0.36 -6.98
N PRO A 149 -16.08 1.70 -7.13
CA PRO A 149 -14.90 2.54 -6.96
C PRO A 149 -14.34 2.49 -5.53
N THR A 150 -13.11 2.00 -5.38
CA THR A 150 -12.42 1.80 -4.09
C THR A 150 -11.23 2.74 -3.93
N LEU A 151 -10.75 2.86 -2.70
CA LEU A 151 -9.47 3.51 -2.38
C LEU A 151 -8.24 2.68 -2.75
N TYR A 152 -8.40 1.47 -3.31
CA TYR A 152 -7.30 0.56 -3.64
C TYR A 152 -6.97 0.54 -5.15
N SER A 153 -7.42 1.56 -5.88
CA SER A 153 -7.25 1.61 -7.34
C SER A 153 -5.79 1.81 -7.78
N ASP A 154 -5.58 1.62 -9.08
CA ASP A 154 -4.34 1.97 -9.78
C ASP A 154 -4.31 3.45 -10.23
N GLU A 155 -5.44 4.17 -10.08
CA GLU A 155 -5.59 5.58 -10.48
C GLU A 155 -5.06 6.52 -9.39
N ALA A 156 -4.11 7.38 -9.73
CA ALA A 156 -3.61 8.41 -8.83
C ALA A 156 -2.95 9.57 -9.58
N GLU A 157 -2.82 10.69 -8.88
CA GLU A 157 -2.17 11.88 -9.39
C GLU A 157 -1.03 12.32 -8.43
N VAL A 158 0.11 12.71 -9.01
CA VAL A 158 1.28 13.20 -8.27
C VAL A 158 0.98 14.60 -7.74
N THR A 159 1.21 14.84 -6.45
CA THR A 159 1.05 16.17 -5.85
C THR A 159 2.22 16.46 -4.90
N SER A 160 1.98 17.03 -3.72
CA SER A 160 3.00 17.30 -2.70
C SER A 160 2.51 16.81 -1.34
N GLY A 161 3.39 16.19 -0.57
CA GLY A 161 3.09 15.78 0.79
C GLY A 161 4.34 15.50 1.61
N SER A 162 4.21 15.72 2.92
CA SER A 162 5.22 15.42 3.93
C SER A 162 4.55 14.87 5.18
N PHE A 163 5.26 14.03 5.93
CA PHE A 163 4.78 13.55 7.22
C PHE A 163 5.95 13.22 8.15
N GLU A 164 5.67 13.18 9.44
CA GLU A 164 6.41 12.43 10.45
C GLU A 164 5.39 11.67 11.31
N VAL A 165 5.61 10.36 11.53
CA VAL A 165 4.77 9.51 12.38
C VAL A 165 5.65 8.72 13.35
N THR A 166 5.21 8.62 14.60
CA THR A 166 5.77 7.69 15.58
C THR A 166 4.71 6.67 15.98
N TYR A 167 4.91 5.40 15.62
CA TYR A 167 4.08 4.27 16.04
C TYR A 167 4.55 3.74 17.39
N GLY A 168 3.82 4.05 18.46
CA GLY A 168 4.06 3.56 19.80
C GLY A 168 3.30 2.28 20.10
N ASP A 169 3.78 1.15 19.58
CA ASP A 169 3.28 -0.20 19.90
C ASP A 169 3.64 -0.52 21.35
N ARG A 170 2.63 -0.79 22.19
CA ARG A 170 2.78 -1.12 23.62
C ARG A 170 2.00 -2.38 24.01
N GLN A 171 1.03 -2.79 23.19
CA GLN A 171 0.14 -3.91 23.46
C GLN A 171 0.23 -4.97 22.33
N PRO A 172 0.56 -6.24 22.65
CA PRO A 172 0.78 -7.26 21.62
C PRO A 172 -0.49 -7.95 21.09
N TYR A 173 -1.66 -7.70 21.68
CA TYR A 173 -2.93 -8.36 21.36
C TYR A 173 -4.12 -7.46 21.72
N ASP A 174 -5.17 -7.50 20.92
CA ASP A 174 -6.44 -6.81 21.22
C ASP A 174 -7.00 -7.26 22.58
N LEU A 175 -7.53 -6.31 23.36
CA LEU A 175 -8.14 -6.56 24.66
C LEU A 175 -9.65 -6.24 24.66
N PRO A 176 -10.45 -6.87 25.54
CA PRO A 176 -11.83 -6.46 25.75
C PRO A 176 -11.90 -5.10 26.47
N GLY A 177 -12.50 -4.11 25.82
CA GLY A 177 -12.69 -2.75 26.32
C GLY A 177 -13.61 -1.93 25.41
N GLU A 178 -13.74 -0.63 25.68
CA GLU A 178 -14.22 0.35 24.68
C GLU A 178 -13.15 0.50 23.58
N PRO A 179 -13.48 0.92 22.33
CA PRO A 179 -12.51 1.00 21.25
C PRO A 179 -11.25 1.84 21.55
N GLY A 180 -11.35 2.85 22.42
CA GLY A 180 -10.20 3.66 22.85
C GLY A 180 -9.43 3.12 24.07
N ASP A 181 -9.80 1.97 24.65
CA ASP A 181 -9.12 1.36 25.79
C ASP A 181 -7.82 0.65 25.38
N THR A 182 -6.83 1.43 24.95
CA THR A 182 -5.49 0.93 24.56
C THR A 182 -4.37 1.60 25.37
N THR A 183 -3.21 0.94 25.43
CA THR A 183 -1.94 1.52 25.91
C THR A 183 -1.04 2.01 24.78
N ASP A 184 -1.42 1.74 23.53
CA ASP A 184 -0.69 2.18 22.36
C ASP A 184 -0.81 3.70 22.18
N ALA A 185 0.16 4.29 21.48
CA ALA A 185 0.18 5.72 21.19
C ALA A 185 0.63 5.95 19.75
N VAL A 186 0.18 7.07 19.18
CA VAL A 186 0.56 7.52 17.84
C VAL A 186 0.70 9.03 17.89
N ASP A 187 1.82 9.53 17.36
CA ASP A 187 2.05 10.94 17.08
C ASP A 187 2.18 11.07 15.55
N ILE A 188 1.40 11.96 14.93
CA ILE A 188 1.39 12.19 13.47
C ILE A 188 1.35 13.71 13.23
N ASP A 189 2.29 14.21 12.44
CA ASP A 189 2.18 15.45 11.69
C ASP A 189 2.18 15.06 10.21
N ALA A 190 1.09 15.31 9.48
CA ALA A 190 0.96 14.96 8.07
C ALA A 190 0.24 16.08 7.32
N GLN A 191 0.89 16.59 6.27
CA GLN A 191 0.44 17.72 5.46
C GLN A 191 0.64 17.38 3.98
N PHE A 192 -0.40 17.54 3.16
CA PHE A 192 -0.38 17.15 1.75
C PHE A 192 -1.44 17.90 0.93
N THR A 193 -1.36 17.83 -0.40
CA THR A 193 -2.33 18.48 -1.30
C THR A 193 -3.10 17.48 -2.16
N ASP A 194 -4.36 17.77 -2.47
CA ASP A 194 -5.06 17.11 -3.58
C ASP A 194 -4.61 17.68 -4.95
N PRO A 195 -4.99 17.06 -6.08
CA PRO A 195 -4.61 17.56 -7.41
C PRO A 195 -5.24 18.91 -7.81
N ALA A 196 -6.29 19.34 -7.10
CA ALA A 196 -6.86 20.68 -7.25
C ALA A 196 -6.06 21.74 -6.45
N GLY A 197 -5.06 21.33 -5.66
CA GLY A 197 -4.20 22.20 -4.86
C GLY A 197 -4.82 22.63 -3.54
N ASN A 198 -5.85 21.94 -3.03
CA ASN A 198 -6.30 22.15 -1.66
C ASN A 198 -5.29 21.53 -0.69
N GLU A 199 -4.96 22.24 0.39
CA GLU A 199 -4.05 21.78 1.45
C GLU A 199 -4.84 20.98 2.50
N TYR A 200 -4.31 19.82 2.91
CA TYR A 200 -4.90 18.93 3.92
C TYR A 200 -3.93 18.76 5.09
N GLU A 201 -4.46 18.74 6.32
CA GLU A 201 -3.72 18.41 7.54
C GLU A 201 -4.50 17.36 8.35
N ILE A 202 -3.80 16.42 9.01
CA ILE A 202 -4.40 15.38 9.85
C ILE A 202 -4.22 15.71 11.32
N ASP A 203 -5.31 16.09 12.00
CA ASP A 203 -5.36 16.33 13.45
C ASP A 203 -5.73 15.02 14.17
N HIS A 204 -4.76 14.13 14.41
CA HIS A 204 -4.99 12.87 15.12
C HIS A 204 -5.28 13.10 16.63
N ASP A 205 -6.38 12.54 17.15
CA ASP A 205 -6.80 12.70 18.55
C ASP A 205 -6.39 11.50 19.43
N HIS A 206 -6.76 10.27 19.05
CA HIS A 206 -6.35 9.06 19.77
C HIS A 206 -6.42 7.77 18.92
N VAL A 207 -5.61 6.79 19.34
CA VAL A 207 -5.59 5.42 18.81
C VAL A 207 -6.88 4.68 19.19
N VAL A 208 -7.40 3.84 18.29
CA VAL A 208 -8.55 2.97 18.54
C VAL A 208 -8.27 1.53 18.08
N GLN A 209 -8.76 0.57 18.86
CA GLN A 209 -8.93 -0.82 18.47
C GLN A 209 -10.25 -0.97 17.69
N PRO A 210 -10.24 -1.14 16.35
CA PRO A 210 -11.47 -1.15 15.56
C PRO A 210 -12.37 -2.35 15.93
N PRO A 211 -13.66 -2.15 16.27
CA PRO A 211 -14.58 -3.22 16.64
C PRO A 211 -15.09 -4.02 15.44
N ILE A 212 -14.19 -4.50 14.56
CA ILE A 212 -14.51 -5.27 13.36
C ILE A 212 -14.24 -6.76 13.63
N PRO A 213 -15.23 -7.68 13.43
CA PRO A 213 -15.06 -9.07 13.84
C PRO A 213 -13.89 -9.77 13.14
N GLY A 214 -12.94 -10.24 13.94
CA GLY A 214 -11.75 -10.97 13.50
C GLY A 214 -10.67 -10.13 12.85
N TYR A 215 -10.72 -8.81 13.01
CA TYR A 215 -9.49 -8.02 13.09
C TYR A 215 -8.74 -8.40 14.37
N GLU A 216 -7.42 -8.33 14.30
CA GLU A 216 -6.47 -8.46 15.40
C GLU A 216 -5.45 -7.31 15.22
N THR A 217 -5.64 -6.22 15.97
CA THR A 217 -4.94 -4.93 15.78
C THR A 217 -3.91 -4.57 16.86
N GLY A 218 -3.62 -5.48 17.79
CA GLY A 218 -2.73 -5.25 18.93
C GLY A 218 -3.32 -4.41 20.07
N GLY A 219 -4.40 -3.67 19.82
CA GLY A 219 -4.81 -2.51 20.61
C GLY A 219 -4.98 -1.24 19.76
N GLY A 220 -4.66 -1.30 18.47
CA GLY A 220 -4.76 -0.19 17.53
C GLY A 220 -3.41 0.25 16.97
N VAL A 221 -2.28 -0.29 17.44
CA VAL A 221 -0.97 -0.17 16.77
C VAL A 221 -0.34 -1.55 16.59
N LEU A 222 0.33 -1.77 15.46
CA LEU A 222 1.11 -2.99 15.18
C LEU A 222 2.47 -2.65 14.59
N SER A 223 3.54 -3.21 15.17
CA SER A 223 4.91 -3.11 14.63
C SER A 223 5.48 -4.47 14.21
N GLY A 224 6.06 -4.52 13.01
CA GLY A 224 6.74 -5.70 12.47
C GLY A 224 5.85 -6.94 12.28
N SER A 225 4.61 -6.74 11.80
CA SER A 225 3.57 -7.79 11.66
C SER A 225 3.15 -8.00 10.19
N TRP A 226 2.11 -8.80 9.94
CA TRP A 226 1.48 -8.97 8.62
C TRP A 226 0.03 -8.53 8.65
N LEU A 227 -0.38 -7.70 7.68
CA LEU A 227 -1.74 -7.20 7.53
C LEU A 227 -2.33 -7.52 6.15
N HIS A 228 -3.64 -7.26 6.00
CA HIS A 228 -4.40 -7.35 4.74
C HIS A 228 -4.41 -8.73 4.07
N GLY A 229 -4.91 -8.79 2.83
CA GLY A 229 -5.07 -9.99 2.02
C GLY A 229 -5.67 -11.17 2.79
N ILE A 230 -4.85 -12.20 3.04
CA ILE A 230 -5.30 -13.43 3.70
C ILE A 230 -5.49 -13.33 5.23
N THR A 231 -4.93 -12.30 5.90
CA THR A 231 -4.77 -12.26 7.37
C THR A 231 -6.09 -12.17 8.13
N GLY A 232 -7.04 -11.37 7.62
CA GLY A 232 -8.31 -11.08 8.28
C GLY A 232 -8.34 -9.74 9.04
N THR A 233 -7.21 -9.07 9.21
CA THR A 233 -7.11 -7.70 9.73
C THR A 233 -6.90 -6.71 8.58
N GLY A 234 -7.73 -5.66 8.52
CA GLY A 234 -7.76 -4.74 7.39
C GLY A 234 -8.52 -5.29 6.18
N SER A 235 -8.77 -4.43 5.20
CA SER A 235 -9.42 -4.83 3.95
C SER A 235 -8.62 -5.93 3.23
N PRO A 236 -9.28 -6.97 2.69
CA PRO A 236 -8.61 -7.97 1.85
C PRO A 236 -8.27 -7.47 0.44
N LEU A 237 -8.76 -6.29 0.03
CA LEU A 237 -8.48 -5.71 -1.31
C LEU A 237 -7.04 -5.19 -1.45
N PHE A 238 -6.45 -4.75 -0.35
CA PHE A 238 -5.02 -4.47 -0.25
C PHE A 238 -4.26 -5.81 -0.16
N PRO A 239 -3.10 -5.95 -0.83
CA PRO A 239 -2.35 -7.19 -0.80
C PRO A 239 -1.85 -7.50 0.62
N ARG A 240 -1.60 -8.78 0.91
CA ARG A 240 -0.98 -9.15 2.19
C ARG A 240 0.46 -8.63 2.26
N VAL A 241 0.70 -7.66 3.15
CA VAL A 241 2.00 -6.99 3.33
C VAL A 241 2.66 -7.27 4.67
N TYR A 242 3.99 -7.22 4.71
CA TYR A 242 4.71 -6.97 5.95
C TYR A 242 4.60 -5.49 6.31
N THR A 243 4.39 -5.22 7.59
CA THR A 243 4.09 -3.91 8.14
C THR A 243 5.15 -3.54 9.17
N TYR A 244 5.91 -2.48 8.91
CA TYR A 244 6.92 -1.96 9.83
C TYR A 244 6.26 -1.27 11.01
N GLY A 245 5.29 -0.40 10.73
CA GLY A 245 4.36 0.18 11.70
C GLY A 245 2.99 0.40 11.04
N ALA A 246 1.91 0.20 11.79
CA ALA A 246 0.56 0.59 11.38
C ALA A 246 -0.25 1.01 12.59
N SER A 247 -1.21 1.90 12.36
CA SER A 247 -2.14 2.37 13.38
C SER A 247 -3.57 2.53 12.87
N TRP A 248 -4.52 2.37 13.79
CA TRP A 248 -5.90 2.84 13.63
C TRP A 248 -6.15 3.89 14.71
N GLY A 249 -6.69 5.03 14.29
CA GLY A 249 -7.00 6.15 15.16
C GLY A 249 -8.23 6.90 14.70
N VAL A 250 -8.59 7.93 15.44
CA VAL A 250 -9.64 8.89 15.08
C VAL A 250 -9.11 10.30 15.27
N GLY A 251 -9.61 11.22 14.44
CA GLY A 251 -9.20 12.61 14.47
C GLY A 251 -9.95 13.47 13.46
N ASP A 252 -9.57 14.73 13.41
CA ASP A 252 -10.11 15.70 12.47
C ASP A 252 -9.27 15.75 11.17
N VAL A 253 -9.93 16.10 10.07
CA VAL A 253 -9.26 16.51 8.83
C VAL A 253 -9.41 18.01 8.70
N ARG A 254 -8.29 18.72 8.53
CA ARG A 254 -8.28 20.13 8.16
C ARG A 254 -8.12 20.25 6.65
N ILE A 255 -8.80 21.23 6.05
CA ILE A 255 -8.67 21.58 4.64
C ILE A 255 -8.50 23.09 4.53
N ASN A 256 -7.44 23.54 3.86
CA ASN A 256 -7.06 24.95 3.70
C ASN A 256 -7.05 25.72 5.04
N GLY A 257 -6.63 25.03 6.13
CA GLY A 257 -6.55 25.53 7.51
C GLY A 257 -7.85 25.47 8.33
N GLU A 258 -9.01 25.19 7.72
CA GLU A 258 -10.31 25.06 8.38
C GLU A 258 -10.60 23.59 8.72
N VAL A 259 -11.28 23.28 9.85
CA VAL A 259 -11.67 21.89 10.16
C VAL A 259 -12.84 21.50 9.25
N ALA A 260 -12.63 20.51 8.38
CA ALA A 260 -13.67 20.04 7.47
C ALA A 260 -14.65 19.06 8.15
N THR A 261 -14.19 18.39 9.20
CA THR A 261 -14.92 17.37 9.98
C THR A 261 -15.72 17.95 11.15
N GLU A 262 -16.37 19.11 10.98
CA GLU A 262 -17.20 19.74 12.03
C GLU A 262 -18.37 18.86 12.54
N ASP A 263 -18.74 17.83 11.78
CA ASP A 263 -19.75 16.82 12.11
C ASP A 263 -19.23 15.68 13.02
N GLY A 264 -17.92 15.62 13.23
CA GLY A 264 -17.20 14.68 14.08
C GLY A 264 -16.03 14.02 13.36
N PHE A 265 -15.14 13.40 14.14
CA PHE A 265 -13.93 12.74 13.64
C PHE A 265 -14.17 11.77 12.47
N ARG A 266 -13.09 11.43 11.76
CA ARG A 266 -13.06 10.28 10.85
C ARG A 266 -12.04 9.25 11.32
N VAL A 267 -12.19 8.00 10.89
CA VAL A 267 -11.20 6.95 11.17
C VAL A 267 -9.98 7.16 10.28
N ILE A 268 -8.83 7.31 10.91
CA ILE A 268 -7.51 7.47 10.29
C ILE A 268 -6.77 6.14 10.42
N HIS A 269 -6.23 5.65 9.31
CA HIS A 269 -5.39 4.45 9.27
C HIS A 269 -4.07 4.82 8.59
N PHE A 270 -2.96 4.74 9.32
CA PHE A 270 -1.64 5.08 8.81
C PHE A 270 -0.75 3.85 8.84
N MET A 271 0.05 3.60 7.81
CA MET A 271 0.90 2.41 7.75
C MET A 271 2.20 2.67 6.99
N THR A 272 3.32 2.22 7.56
CA THR A 272 4.58 1.99 6.84
C THR A 272 4.67 0.50 6.52
N THR A 273 4.63 0.16 5.24
CA THR A 273 4.52 -1.24 4.76
C THR A 273 5.55 -1.53 3.68
N GLN A 274 5.65 -2.79 3.26
CA GLN A 274 6.37 -3.11 2.02
C GLN A 274 5.70 -2.42 0.82
N THR A 275 6.50 -1.84 -0.07
CA THR A 275 6.00 -1.13 -1.26
C THR A 275 5.05 -2.00 -2.09
N VAL A 276 3.79 -1.57 -2.21
CA VAL A 276 2.73 -2.33 -2.91
C VAL A 276 2.48 -1.89 -4.35
N ARG A 277 3.15 -0.84 -4.82
CA ARG A 277 2.96 -0.30 -6.18
C ARG A 277 4.21 -0.50 -7.04
N ASP A 278 4.00 -0.92 -8.28
CA ASP A 278 5.08 -1.06 -9.26
C ASP A 278 5.45 0.29 -9.91
N GLU A 279 6.49 0.29 -10.76
CA GLU A 279 6.97 1.44 -11.53
C GLU A 279 5.88 2.19 -12.33
N ARG A 280 4.74 1.53 -12.60
CA ARG A 280 3.59 2.07 -13.37
C ARG A 280 2.43 2.48 -12.45
N TYR A 281 2.70 2.57 -11.16
CA TYR A 281 1.78 2.88 -10.09
C TYR A 281 0.67 1.83 -9.83
N ARG A 282 0.68 0.70 -10.53
CA ARG A 282 -0.32 -0.37 -10.33
C ARG A 282 -0.07 -1.06 -9.00
N MET A 283 -1.13 -1.27 -8.23
CA MET A 283 -1.08 -2.00 -6.97
C MET A 283 -0.97 -3.52 -7.21
N ALA A 284 0.10 -4.12 -6.72
CA ALA A 284 0.36 -5.55 -6.78
C ALA A 284 -0.74 -6.39 -6.11
N VAL A 285 -0.96 -7.62 -6.57
CA VAL A 285 -1.76 -8.64 -5.87
C VAL A 285 -0.86 -9.53 -4.98
N ASP A 286 -1.43 -10.29 -4.02
CA ASP A 286 -0.66 -11.16 -3.11
C ASP A 286 0.37 -12.08 -3.82
N GLU A 287 0.05 -12.54 -5.03
CA GLU A 287 0.91 -13.41 -5.85
C GLU A 287 2.21 -12.73 -6.34
N GLU A 288 2.22 -11.40 -6.39
CA GLU A 288 3.33 -10.59 -6.89
C GLU A 288 4.22 -10.05 -5.76
N MET A 289 3.76 -10.14 -4.51
CA MET A 289 4.49 -9.63 -3.34
C MET A 289 5.59 -10.60 -2.86
N PRO A 290 6.74 -10.09 -2.39
CA PRO A 290 7.12 -8.67 -2.38
C PRO A 290 7.62 -8.19 -3.75
N LEU A 291 7.34 -6.93 -4.07
CA LEU A 291 7.98 -6.26 -5.20
C LEU A 291 9.49 -6.13 -4.96
N ALA A 292 10.26 -6.18 -6.04
CA ALA A 292 11.69 -5.92 -6.01
C ALA A 292 11.92 -4.40 -6.16
N PRO A 293 12.93 -3.79 -5.49
CA PRO A 293 13.09 -2.34 -5.46
C PRO A 293 13.22 -1.72 -6.85
N ASP A 294 13.93 -2.40 -7.75
CA ASP A 294 14.14 -2.02 -9.15
C ASP A 294 12.86 -2.00 -10.01
N GLY A 295 11.74 -2.51 -9.49
CA GLY A 295 10.42 -2.41 -10.10
C GLY A 295 9.43 -1.53 -9.33
N THR A 296 9.91 -0.63 -8.44
CA THR A 296 9.08 0.31 -7.67
C THR A 296 9.43 1.77 -7.97
N ILE A 297 8.46 2.67 -7.80
CA ILE A 297 8.54 4.12 -8.04
C ILE A 297 9.81 4.77 -7.47
N ALA A 298 10.17 4.42 -6.23
CA ALA A 298 11.25 5.05 -5.49
C ALA A 298 12.56 4.24 -5.45
N GLY A 299 12.60 3.04 -6.01
CA GLY A 299 13.74 2.13 -5.80
C GLY A 299 13.83 1.58 -4.38
N GLN A 300 12.72 1.53 -3.65
CA GLN A 300 12.66 1.19 -2.22
C GLN A 300 11.84 -0.07 -1.94
N VAL A 301 11.99 -0.59 -0.72
CA VAL A 301 11.33 -1.80 -0.22
C VAL A 301 10.14 -1.51 0.69
N HIS A 302 10.03 -0.28 1.17
CA HIS A 302 8.95 0.21 1.98
C HIS A 302 8.41 1.52 1.42
N HIS A 303 7.20 1.85 1.83
CA HIS A 303 6.61 3.18 1.69
C HIS A 303 5.59 3.40 2.81
N THR A 304 5.15 4.65 3.00
CA THR A 304 4.09 4.98 3.95
C THR A 304 2.83 5.42 3.23
N HIS A 305 1.68 4.98 3.73
CA HIS A 305 0.40 5.41 3.24
C HIS A 305 -0.59 5.69 4.37
N GLY A 306 -1.38 6.73 4.17
CA GLY A 306 -2.36 7.26 5.11
C GLY A 306 -3.74 7.26 4.47
N VAL A 307 -4.70 6.62 5.13
CA VAL A 307 -6.09 6.53 4.69
C VAL A 307 -6.98 7.23 5.71
N VAL A 308 -7.80 8.17 5.25
CA VAL A 308 -8.96 8.61 6.03
C VAL A 308 -10.17 7.89 5.44
N LEU A 309 -10.73 6.97 6.22
CA LEU A 309 -11.83 6.12 5.80
C LEU A 309 -13.18 6.88 5.86
N PRO A 310 -14.17 6.50 5.02
CA PRO A 310 -15.53 7.03 5.07
C PRO A 310 -16.30 6.46 6.27
N ILE A 311 -15.76 6.64 7.47
CA ILE A 311 -16.30 6.12 8.72
C ILE A 311 -16.20 7.21 9.77
N ARG A 312 -17.35 7.61 10.32
CA ARG A 312 -17.41 8.51 11.47
C ARG A 312 -17.72 7.71 12.74
N PRO A 313 -16.85 7.71 13.77
CA PRO A 313 -17.20 7.19 15.09
C PRO A 313 -18.31 8.05 15.71
N THR A 314 -19.29 7.40 16.34
CA THR A 314 -20.37 8.08 17.10
C THR A 314 -20.57 7.38 18.46
N PRO A 315 -21.25 8.03 19.43
CA PRO A 315 -21.64 7.37 20.69
C PRO A 315 -22.49 6.12 20.51
N GLU A 316 -23.21 6.03 19.39
CA GLU A 316 -24.02 4.88 18.98
C GLU A 316 -23.22 3.80 18.21
N GLY A 317 -21.91 4.01 17.99
CA GLY A 317 -21.04 3.15 17.20
C GLY A 317 -20.54 3.83 15.91
N PRO A 318 -19.60 3.23 15.18
CA PRO A 318 -19.13 3.77 13.90
C PRO A 318 -20.18 3.60 12.81
N VAL A 319 -20.33 4.61 11.95
CA VAL A 319 -21.25 4.61 10.81
C VAL A 319 -20.49 4.92 9.51
N TYR A 320 -20.97 4.40 8.38
CA TYR A 320 -20.48 4.85 7.08
C TYR A 320 -20.85 6.33 6.91
N ASP A 321 -19.84 7.16 6.66
CA ASP A 321 -20.00 8.60 6.44
C ASP A 321 -18.82 9.13 5.61
N PRO A 322 -19.04 9.58 4.36
CA PRO A 322 -17.99 10.11 3.52
C PRO A 322 -17.10 11.14 4.21
N VAL A 323 -15.81 11.12 3.89
CA VAL A 323 -14.87 12.17 4.30
C VAL A 323 -15.23 13.45 3.52
N PRO A 324 -15.37 14.60 4.19
CA PRO A 324 -15.72 15.86 3.55
C PRO A 324 -14.48 16.48 2.86
N THR A 325 -13.97 15.83 1.82
CA THR A 325 -12.82 16.34 1.05
C THR A 325 -13.22 17.53 0.16
N ALA A 326 -12.23 18.29 -0.32
CA ALA A 326 -12.42 19.36 -1.31
C ALA A 326 -12.11 18.91 -2.75
N MET A 327 -11.65 17.67 -2.95
CA MET A 327 -11.36 17.10 -4.26
C MET A 327 -12.65 16.73 -5.00
N GLU A 328 -13.05 17.52 -6.00
CA GLU A 328 -14.20 17.21 -6.86
C GLU A 328 -13.85 16.13 -7.89
N LEU A 329 -14.65 15.06 -7.93
CA LEU A 329 -14.57 13.99 -8.92
C LEU A 329 -15.30 14.37 -10.23
N PRO A 330 -15.04 13.69 -11.37
CA PRO A 330 -15.70 13.98 -12.64
C PRO A 330 -17.23 13.86 -12.66
N ASN A 331 -17.83 13.22 -11.64
CA ASN A 331 -19.29 13.14 -11.47
C ASN A 331 -19.90 14.37 -10.77
N GLY A 332 -19.08 15.28 -10.23
CA GLY A 332 -19.49 16.47 -9.48
C GLY A 332 -19.73 16.24 -7.98
N GLU A 333 -19.33 15.08 -7.45
CA GLU A 333 -19.30 14.78 -6.01
C GLU A 333 -17.86 14.89 -5.49
N THR A 334 -17.68 15.15 -4.19
CA THR A 334 -16.35 15.16 -3.55
C THR A 334 -15.86 13.74 -3.28
N GLN A 335 -14.55 13.51 -3.36
CA GLN A 335 -13.97 12.19 -3.11
C GLN A 335 -14.31 11.70 -1.68
N PRO A 336 -14.94 10.52 -1.50
CA PRO A 336 -15.51 10.15 -0.21
C PRO A 336 -14.47 9.65 0.81
N PHE A 337 -13.19 9.58 0.46
CA PHE A 337 -12.08 9.14 1.30
C PHE A 337 -10.81 9.92 0.93
N ILE A 338 -9.81 9.85 1.80
CA ILE A 338 -8.43 10.23 1.47
C ILE A 338 -7.59 8.96 1.45
N HIS A 339 -6.75 8.78 0.43
CA HIS A 339 -5.68 7.79 0.44
C HIS A 339 -4.43 8.45 -0.15
N ALA A 340 -3.50 8.74 0.74
CA ALA A 340 -2.29 9.52 0.57
C ALA A 340 -1.10 8.56 0.61
N MET A 341 -0.20 8.62 -0.37
CA MET A 341 0.91 7.69 -0.53
C MET A 341 2.22 8.47 -0.60
N TRP A 342 3.15 8.17 0.31
CA TRP A 342 4.49 8.76 0.40
C TRP A 342 5.51 7.67 0.03
N GLU A 343 6.04 7.76 -1.19
CA GLU A 343 6.80 6.68 -1.82
C GLU A 343 8.30 6.70 -1.47
N GLN A 344 8.82 7.76 -0.85
CA GLN A 344 10.23 7.94 -0.47
C GLN A 344 10.34 8.31 1.02
N ASP A 345 9.85 7.44 1.88
CA ASP A 345 9.95 7.61 3.33
C ASP A 345 11.29 7.10 3.89
N GLU A 346 11.61 7.52 5.11
CA GLU A 346 12.79 7.09 5.87
C GLU A 346 12.31 6.56 7.24
N ILE A 347 12.67 5.32 7.58
CA ILE A 347 12.51 4.79 8.93
C ILE A 347 13.66 5.34 9.79
N VAL A 348 13.39 6.40 10.53
CA VAL A 348 14.38 7.18 11.32
C VAL A 348 14.74 6.50 12.64
N GLU A 349 13.80 5.79 13.24
CA GLU A 349 13.99 5.02 14.47
C GLU A 349 13.15 3.75 14.40
N GLY A 350 13.72 2.61 14.81
CA GLY A 350 12.98 1.36 14.93
C GLY A 350 13.87 0.13 14.80
N PRO A 351 13.34 -1.10 14.87
CA PRO A 351 14.14 -2.33 14.81
C PRO A 351 14.82 -2.62 13.45
N PHE A 352 14.72 -1.69 12.49
CA PHE A 352 15.11 -1.83 11.09
C PHE A 352 15.82 -0.58 10.55
N ASP A 353 16.14 0.40 11.41
CA ASP A 353 16.85 1.65 11.07
C ASP A 353 18.20 1.39 10.37
N ASP A 354 18.98 0.43 10.88
CA ASP A 354 20.26 -0.01 10.30
C ASP A 354 20.12 -1.10 9.19
N TRP A 355 18.91 -1.39 8.66
CA TRP A 355 18.69 -2.52 7.73
C TRP A 355 18.62 -2.13 6.24
N GLU A 356 19.64 -2.54 5.49
CA GLU A 356 19.72 -2.38 4.03
C GLU A 356 19.26 -3.66 3.29
N PHE A 357 18.67 -3.49 2.09
CA PHE A 357 18.21 -4.63 1.29
C PHE A 357 19.38 -5.43 0.70
N PRO A 358 19.45 -6.78 0.87
CA PRO A 358 20.60 -7.56 0.41
C PRO A 358 20.75 -7.56 -1.12
N GLY A 359 21.71 -6.78 -1.63
CA GLY A 359 21.96 -6.64 -3.06
C GLY A 359 21.47 -5.32 -3.65
N GLN A 360 20.91 -4.43 -2.83
CA GLN A 360 21.01 -3.00 -3.09
C GLN A 360 22.52 -2.69 -3.09
N ALA A 361 23.06 -2.43 -4.28
CA ALA A 361 24.41 -1.94 -4.36
C ALA A 361 24.42 -0.57 -3.68
N ASP A 362 25.45 -0.30 -2.88
CA ASP A 362 25.95 1.08 -2.80
C ASP A 362 25.92 1.63 -4.23
N GLY A 363 25.42 2.84 -4.43
CA GLY A 363 25.61 3.55 -5.69
C GLY A 363 27.12 3.72 -5.91
N GLU A 364 27.78 2.69 -6.46
CA GLU A 364 29.05 2.81 -7.15
C GLU A 364 28.74 3.78 -8.27
N ALA A 365 28.99 5.07 -7.98
CA ALA A 365 28.85 6.15 -8.92
C ALA A 365 29.60 5.69 -10.17
N SER A 366 28.85 5.22 -11.16
CA SER A 366 29.40 4.97 -12.47
C SER A 366 29.91 6.34 -12.86
N ASP A 367 31.23 6.47 -13.07
CA ASP A 367 31.85 7.70 -13.54
C ASP A 367 31.20 8.03 -14.89
N ALA A 368 30.05 8.71 -14.84
CA ALA A 368 29.32 9.17 -15.99
C ALA A 368 30.29 10.08 -16.72
N GLU A 369 30.72 9.66 -17.91
CA GLU A 369 31.72 10.42 -18.65
C GLU A 369 31.20 11.86 -18.77
N GLU A 370 31.99 12.82 -18.29
CA GLU A 370 31.74 14.26 -18.37
C GLU A 370 31.74 14.68 -19.85
N SER A 371 30.66 14.31 -20.55
CA SER A 371 30.45 14.56 -21.96
C SER A 371 29.96 16.00 -22.06
N ALA A 372 30.87 16.89 -22.46
CA ALA A 372 30.61 18.30 -22.54
C ALA A 372 29.37 18.56 -23.42
N GLY A 373 28.33 19.18 -22.83
CA GLY A 373 27.02 19.41 -23.46
C GLY A 373 27.05 20.39 -24.64
N GLY A 374 27.61 19.94 -25.78
CA GLY A 374 27.73 20.71 -27.01
C GLY A 374 26.91 20.17 -28.19
N ASP A 375 26.54 18.89 -28.18
CA ASP A 375 25.99 18.16 -29.35
C ASP A 375 24.58 17.57 -29.12
N ALA A 376 23.90 17.85 -28.00
CA ALA A 376 22.52 17.43 -27.78
C ALA A 376 21.53 18.40 -28.44
N ASP A 377 20.53 17.88 -29.16
CA ASP A 377 19.47 18.67 -29.79
C ASP A 377 18.49 19.24 -28.76
N PHE A 378 18.25 18.48 -27.69
CA PHE A 378 17.41 18.88 -26.56
C PHE A 378 18.10 18.53 -25.23
N GLN A 379 17.90 19.39 -24.23
CA GLN A 379 18.28 19.14 -22.84
C GLN A 379 17.09 19.42 -21.94
N LEU A 380 16.77 18.48 -21.05
CA LEU A 380 15.72 18.59 -20.04
C LEU A 380 16.30 18.37 -18.63
N VAL A 381 15.60 18.82 -17.61
CA VAL A 381 15.74 18.33 -16.23
C VAL A 381 14.45 17.60 -15.86
N GLY A 382 14.56 16.38 -15.35
CA GLY A 382 13.43 15.60 -14.86
C GLY A 382 13.14 15.91 -13.40
N GLU A 383 11.96 16.47 -13.13
CA GLU A 383 11.41 16.66 -11.79
C GLU A 383 10.00 16.06 -11.80
N ALA A 384 9.57 15.35 -10.75
CA ALA A 384 8.26 14.67 -10.70
C ALA A 384 7.05 15.59 -10.95
N SER A 385 7.22 16.91 -10.80
CA SER A 385 6.25 17.94 -11.14
C SER A 385 6.15 18.23 -12.66
N ALA A 386 7.26 18.19 -13.40
CA ALA A 386 7.32 18.42 -14.85
C ALA A 386 8.71 18.11 -15.45
N TRP A 387 8.76 17.85 -16.76
CA TRP A 387 9.99 18.01 -17.52
C TRP A 387 10.33 19.50 -17.67
N GLN A 388 11.40 19.97 -17.04
CA GLN A 388 11.88 21.35 -17.19
C GLN A 388 12.79 21.47 -18.42
N GLY A 389 12.46 22.35 -19.36
CA GLY A 389 13.32 22.60 -20.53
C GLY A 389 14.61 23.33 -20.14
N ALA A 390 15.76 22.82 -20.57
CA ALA A 390 17.08 23.44 -20.33
C ALA A 390 17.72 23.98 -21.63
N ALA A 391 17.68 23.22 -22.72
CA ALA A 391 18.16 23.65 -24.04
C ALA A 391 17.36 22.99 -25.18
N PRO A 392 17.21 23.62 -26.35
CA PRO A 392 17.72 24.94 -26.74
C PRO A 392 17.00 26.10 -26.03
N GLU A 393 17.49 27.33 -26.20
CA GLU A 393 16.90 28.55 -25.64
C GLU A 393 15.40 28.73 -25.96
N ALA A 394 14.90 28.06 -27.01
CA ALA A 394 13.49 28.05 -27.37
C ALA A 394 12.56 27.29 -26.39
N ILE A 395 13.11 26.36 -25.59
CA ILE A 395 12.37 25.61 -24.56
C ILE A 395 12.85 25.89 -23.13
N ALA A 396 13.92 26.68 -22.96
CA ALA A 396 14.56 26.91 -21.67
C ALA A 396 13.59 27.58 -20.65
N GLY A 397 13.40 26.93 -19.50
CA GLY A 397 12.52 27.38 -18.42
C GLY A 397 11.02 27.20 -18.70
N ALA A 398 10.64 26.36 -19.67
CA ALA A 398 9.27 25.92 -19.88
C ALA A 398 9.05 24.53 -19.27
N GLU A 399 7.93 24.34 -18.59
CA GLU A 399 7.44 23.04 -18.12
C GLU A 399 6.83 22.26 -19.29
N ASN A 400 7.16 20.97 -19.38
CA ASN A 400 6.69 20.03 -20.41
C ASN A 400 6.72 20.58 -21.85
N PRO A 401 7.86 21.14 -22.30
CA PRO A 401 7.95 21.88 -23.55
C PRO A 401 7.65 21.01 -24.79
N THR A 402 6.90 21.55 -25.74
CA THR A 402 6.64 20.86 -27.01
C THR A 402 7.93 20.69 -27.82
N LEU A 403 8.33 19.45 -28.09
CA LEU A 403 9.50 19.15 -28.91
C LEU A 403 9.16 19.27 -30.40
N GLN A 404 9.92 20.11 -31.11
CA GLN A 404 9.72 20.41 -32.54
C GLN A 404 10.71 19.59 -33.37
N LEU A 405 10.22 18.58 -34.08
CA LEU A 405 11.05 17.57 -34.77
C LEU A 405 10.76 17.51 -36.28
N GLU A 406 11.71 17.07 -37.09
CA GLU A 406 11.53 16.80 -38.52
C GLU A 406 11.46 15.29 -38.79
N ALA A 407 10.43 14.83 -39.52
CA ALA A 407 10.21 13.40 -39.77
C ALA A 407 11.39 12.74 -40.53
N GLY A 408 11.98 11.70 -39.93
CA GLY A 408 13.13 10.96 -40.46
C GLY A 408 14.49 11.53 -40.08
N THR A 409 14.53 12.59 -39.27
CA THR A 409 15.75 13.11 -38.63
C THR A 409 16.01 12.36 -37.33
N GLU A 410 17.28 12.06 -37.05
CA GLU A 410 17.75 11.50 -35.78
C GLU A 410 18.04 12.65 -34.81
N TYR A 411 17.53 12.53 -33.59
CA TYR A 411 17.65 13.51 -32.50
C TYR A 411 18.34 12.87 -31.30
N THR A 412 19.14 13.66 -30.60
CA THR A 412 19.75 13.31 -29.32
C THR A 412 19.19 14.21 -28.24
N LEU A 413 18.44 13.61 -27.31
CA LEU A 413 17.98 14.27 -26.10
C LEU A 413 18.85 13.83 -24.93
N VAL A 414 19.32 14.78 -24.13
CA VAL A 414 19.97 14.51 -22.84
C VAL A 414 19.03 15.01 -21.76
N TRP A 415 18.88 14.27 -20.67
CA TRP A 415 18.17 14.78 -19.51
C TRP A 415 18.96 14.51 -18.22
N GLU A 416 18.88 15.44 -17.28
CA GLU A 416 19.45 15.35 -15.93
C GLU A 416 18.33 15.04 -14.94
N ASN A 417 18.54 14.11 -14.01
CA ASN A 417 17.62 13.86 -12.91
C ASN A 417 17.73 15.01 -11.88
N GLY A 418 16.66 15.79 -11.70
CA GLY A 418 16.67 16.98 -10.84
C GLY A 418 16.38 16.72 -9.36
N ASP A 419 15.68 15.63 -9.03
CA ASP A 419 15.06 15.40 -7.72
C ASP A 419 15.47 14.09 -7.02
N GLY A 420 16.10 13.14 -7.72
CA GLY A 420 16.46 11.82 -7.20
C GLY A 420 15.31 10.81 -7.19
N LEU A 421 14.25 11.03 -7.99
CA LEU A 421 13.20 10.04 -8.24
C LEU A 421 13.53 9.19 -9.47
N GLN A 422 12.95 8.00 -9.59
CA GLN A 422 13.13 7.21 -10.80
C GLN A 422 12.45 7.90 -11.98
N HIS A 423 13.27 8.38 -12.90
CA HIS A 423 12.81 8.98 -14.15
C HIS A 423 13.30 8.16 -15.34
N ASN A 424 12.48 8.11 -16.39
CA ASN A 424 12.88 7.68 -17.72
C ASN A 424 12.20 8.57 -18.76
N PHE A 425 12.74 8.57 -19.99
CA PHE A 425 12.16 9.30 -21.10
C PHE A 425 11.55 8.30 -22.09
N ALA A 426 10.22 8.36 -22.23
CA ALA A 426 9.45 7.54 -23.14
C ALA A 426 8.71 8.41 -24.18
N ILE A 427 8.38 7.81 -25.33
CA ILE A 427 7.63 8.44 -26.43
C ILE A 427 6.45 7.55 -26.79
N VAL A 428 5.25 8.13 -26.90
CA VAL A 428 4.02 7.43 -27.31
C VAL A 428 3.50 7.90 -28.66
N ASP A 429 2.68 7.04 -29.28
CA ASP A 429 1.86 7.39 -30.42
C ASP A 429 0.55 8.11 -30.00
N ALA A 430 -0.28 8.50 -30.98
CA ALA A 430 -1.55 9.18 -30.74
C ALA A 430 -2.67 8.29 -30.12
N ASN A 431 -2.41 7.00 -29.90
CA ASN A 431 -3.28 6.06 -29.20
C ASN A 431 -2.75 5.72 -27.79
N GLY A 432 -1.56 6.19 -27.41
CA GLY A 432 -0.89 5.88 -26.16
C GLY A 432 0.01 4.64 -26.19
N GLU A 433 0.33 4.09 -27.37
CA GLU A 433 1.26 2.96 -27.49
C GLU A 433 2.72 3.44 -27.39
N ASP A 434 3.53 2.82 -26.52
CA ASP A 434 4.95 3.13 -26.34
C ASP A 434 5.76 2.83 -27.62
N LEU A 435 6.31 3.87 -28.23
CA LEU A 435 7.22 3.78 -29.38
C LEU A 435 8.69 3.68 -28.94
N LEU A 436 9.01 4.21 -27.76
CA LEU A 436 10.33 4.19 -27.13
C LEU A 436 10.17 4.35 -25.61
N ALA A 437 11.00 3.66 -24.84
CA ALA A 437 11.23 3.93 -23.42
C ALA A 437 12.73 3.76 -23.13
N SER A 438 13.31 4.66 -22.35
CA SER A 438 14.67 4.51 -21.82
C SER A 438 14.69 3.78 -20.47
N GLU A 439 15.89 3.40 -20.02
CA GLU A 439 16.09 2.82 -18.68
C GLU A 439 15.72 3.84 -17.58
N LEU A 440 15.27 3.36 -16.42
CA LEU A 440 15.00 4.21 -15.26
C LEU A 440 16.31 4.64 -14.59
N VAL A 441 16.40 5.92 -14.22
CA VAL A 441 17.55 6.52 -13.53
C VAL A 441 17.05 7.29 -12.32
N GLY A 442 17.45 6.85 -11.11
CA GLY A 442 17.02 7.42 -9.83
C GLY A 442 18.05 8.32 -9.12
N ASP A 443 19.29 8.39 -9.61
CA ASP A 443 20.33 9.18 -8.95
C ASP A 443 20.21 10.68 -9.26
N GLN A 444 20.05 11.53 -8.24
CA GLN A 444 20.00 12.99 -8.44
C GLN A 444 21.29 13.52 -9.08
N GLY A 445 21.15 14.33 -10.13
CA GLY A 445 22.25 14.85 -10.95
C GLY A 445 22.83 13.86 -11.95
N ALA A 446 22.35 12.61 -12.00
CA ALA A 446 22.73 11.68 -13.06
C ALA A 446 22.07 12.09 -14.39
N THR A 447 22.80 11.91 -15.49
CA THR A 447 22.33 12.27 -16.83
C THR A 447 22.15 11.05 -17.71
N GLN A 448 21.06 10.97 -18.45
CA GLN A 448 20.83 9.94 -19.46
C GLN A 448 20.75 10.57 -20.86
N THR A 449 21.33 9.89 -21.85
CA THR A 449 21.25 10.28 -23.27
C THR A 449 20.33 9.32 -24.02
N VAL A 450 19.35 9.86 -24.72
CA VAL A 450 18.36 9.12 -25.52
C VAL A 450 18.44 9.58 -26.97
N THR A 451 18.80 8.67 -27.87
CA THR A 451 18.86 8.93 -29.32
C THR A 451 17.70 8.23 -30.02
N PHE A 452 16.95 8.97 -30.83
CA PHE A 452 15.77 8.44 -31.53
C PHE A 452 15.57 9.09 -32.91
N THR A 453 14.98 8.34 -33.85
CA THR A 453 14.58 8.89 -35.16
C THR A 453 13.13 9.33 -35.11
N ALA A 454 12.86 10.61 -35.38
CA ALA A 454 11.52 11.16 -35.35
C ALA A 454 10.61 10.49 -36.40
N SER A 455 9.49 9.90 -35.96
CA SER A 455 8.47 9.31 -36.83
C SER A 455 7.22 10.22 -36.91
N LYS A 456 6.30 9.92 -37.84
CA LYS A 456 5.00 10.63 -37.92
C LYS A 456 3.93 10.07 -36.98
N GLU A 457 4.25 9.02 -36.24
CA GLU A 457 3.37 8.36 -35.28
C GLU A 457 3.56 8.96 -33.88
N MET A 458 4.77 9.48 -33.57
CA MET A 458 5.09 10.16 -32.32
C MET A 458 4.16 11.34 -32.05
N SER A 459 3.54 11.36 -30.87
CA SER A 459 2.56 12.37 -30.46
C SER A 459 2.98 13.10 -29.18
N GLU A 460 3.49 12.37 -28.19
CA GLU A 460 3.88 12.91 -26.89
C GLU A 460 5.13 12.19 -26.36
N TYR A 461 5.85 12.83 -25.45
CA TYR A 461 6.85 12.20 -24.61
C TYR A 461 6.43 12.30 -23.14
N TYR A 462 6.87 11.34 -22.33
CA TYR A 462 6.51 11.29 -20.92
C TYR A 462 7.54 10.54 -20.06
N CYS A 463 7.45 10.67 -18.74
CA CYS A 463 8.05 9.72 -17.81
C CYS A 463 7.04 8.65 -17.42
N GLN A 464 7.44 7.37 -17.41
CA GLN A 464 6.52 6.27 -17.10
C GLN A 464 6.12 6.21 -15.62
N VAL A 465 6.98 6.71 -14.72
CA VAL A 465 6.73 6.79 -13.26
C VAL A 465 5.81 7.97 -12.91
N HIS A 466 5.91 9.06 -13.67
CA HIS A 466 5.12 10.29 -13.48
C HIS A 466 4.30 10.66 -14.74
N PRO A 467 3.41 9.78 -15.22
CA PRO A 467 2.88 9.83 -16.59
C PRO A 467 1.86 10.93 -16.86
N GLN A 468 1.40 11.63 -15.83
CA GLN A 468 0.47 12.76 -15.92
C GLN A 468 1.21 14.10 -15.83
N SER A 469 2.08 14.26 -14.82
CA SER A 469 2.79 15.50 -14.53
C SER A 469 3.99 15.72 -15.46
N MET A 470 4.74 14.67 -15.80
CA MET A 470 5.91 14.75 -16.68
C MET A 470 5.56 14.31 -18.10
N ARG A 471 4.66 15.03 -18.77
CA ARG A 471 4.19 14.73 -20.13
C ARG A 471 4.18 15.99 -21.01
N GLY A 472 4.90 15.94 -22.15
CA GLY A 472 4.96 17.03 -23.12
C GLY A 472 4.65 16.60 -24.55
N GLY A 473 4.19 17.55 -25.37
CA GLY A 473 3.81 17.27 -26.77
C GLY A 473 5.00 17.12 -27.72
N ILE A 474 4.79 16.43 -28.83
CA ILE A 474 5.72 16.36 -29.97
C ILE A 474 5.00 16.92 -31.22
N GLU A 475 5.61 17.91 -31.87
CA GLU A 475 5.14 18.42 -33.17
C GLU A 475 6.12 18.03 -34.29
N ILE A 476 5.60 17.35 -35.31
CA ILE A 476 6.37 16.85 -36.46
C ILE A 476 6.27 17.79 -37.66
N GLY A 477 7.32 18.57 -37.89
CA GLY A 477 7.62 19.25 -39.15
C GLY A 477 7.81 18.25 -40.31
N GLY A 478 7.34 18.62 -41.50
CA GLY A 478 7.12 17.69 -42.62
C GLY A 478 7.82 18.03 -43.94
#